data_AF-A0A7S4IPC7-F1
#
_entry.id   AF-A0A7S4IPC7-F1
#
_cell.length_a   1.000
_cell.length_b   1.000
_cell.length_c   1.000
_cell.angle_alpha   90.00
_cell.angle_beta   90.00
_cell.angle_gamma   90.00
#
_symmetry.space_group_name_H-M   'P 1'
#
loop_
_entity.id
_entity.type
_entity.pdbx_description
1 polymer ?
#
loop_
_entity_poly.entity_id
_entity_poly.type
_entity_poly.pdbx_seq_one_letter_code
_entity_poly.pdbx_strand_id
1 'polypeptide(L)'
;FSLAVLLLGAWASLQFRWLQETSAGAMIVLERILFTLSPTVFSLLMTYTIVSVVDIIHGPFVLLGSLCYIQYLLNQPLSSCFRPSENHLISNHYEMIAHSISLVLLPVLFHIGLFHRNLF
;
A
#
# COMPACT_ATOMS: atom_id res chain seq x y z
N PHE A 1 13.12 13.63 1.64
CA PHE A 1 12.16 13.43 2.74
C PHE A 1 11.28 12.24 2.35
N SER A 2 11.30 11.12 3.10
CA SER A 2 10.66 9.87 2.66
C SER A 2 9.13 9.99 2.75
N LEU A 3 8.42 9.57 1.69
CA LEU A 3 6.96 9.56 1.61
C LEU A 3 6.33 8.74 2.75
N ALA A 4 7.04 7.72 3.24
CA ALA A 4 6.63 6.93 4.41
C ALA A 4 6.61 7.77 5.71
N VAL A 5 7.57 8.68 5.91
CA VAL A 5 7.61 9.56 7.08
C VAL A 5 6.45 10.56 7.04
N LEU A 6 6.09 11.02 5.83
CA LEU A 6 4.94 11.89 5.63
C LEU A 6 3.63 11.16 5.94
N LEU A 7 3.46 9.91 5.48
CA LEU A 7 2.29 9.08 5.80
C LEU A 7 2.18 8.78 7.30
N LEU A 8 3.28 8.44 7.95
CA LEU A 8 3.30 8.20 9.40
C LEU A 8 2.98 9.47 10.20
N GLY A 9 3.53 10.62 9.78
CA GLY A 9 3.23 11.92 10.38
C GLY A 9 1.77 12.32 10.19
N ALA A 10 1.23 12.14 8.98
CA ALA A 10 -0.18 12.38 8.69
C ALA A 10 -1.09 11.46 9.53
N TRP A 11 -0.74 10.17 9.64
CA TRP A 11 -1.50 9.23 10.46
C TRP A 11 -1.45 9.57 11.94
N ALA A 12 -0.28 9.95 12.46
CA ALA A 12 -0.14 10.41 13.85
C ALA A 12 -0.95 11.68 14.12
N SER A 13 -1.02 12.61 13.16
CA SER A 13 -1.82 13.82 13.30
C SER A 13 -3.33 13.56 13.39
N LEU A 14 -3.82 12.48 12.75
CA LEU A 14 -5.22 12.07 12.84
C LEU A 14 -5.61 11.58 14.24
N GLN A 15 -4.65 11.19 15.07
CA GLN A 15 -4.91 10.72 16.43
C GLN A 15 -5.22 11.86 17.42
N PHE A 16 -5.03 13.12 17.02
CA PHE A 16 -5.34 14.26 17.88
C PHE A 16 -6.86 14.43 18.05
N ARG A 17 -7.32 14.31 19.30
CA ARG A 17 -8.75 14.44 19.68
C ARG A 17 -9.40 15.74 19.21
N TRP A 18 -8.68 16.87 19.27
CA TRP A 18 -9.21 18.16 18.84
C TRP A 18 -9.63 18.19 17.37
N LEU A 19 -8.88 17.50 16.49
CA LEU A 19 -9.23 17.37 15.07
C LEU A 19 -10.48 16.50 14.86
N GLN A 20 -10.62 15.44 15.65
CA GLN A 20 -11.75 14.52 15.59
C GLN A 20 -13.07 15.18 16.03
N GLU A 21 -13.01 16.03 17.06
CA GLU A 21 -14.15 16.80 17.54
C GLU A 21 -14.61 17.87 16.52
N THR A 22 -13.68 18.39 15.72
CA THR A 22 -13.98 19.41 14.71
C THR A 22 -14.70 18.82 13.49
N SER A 23 -14.23 17.69 12.97
CA SER A 23 -14.88 17.04 11.82
C SER A 23 -14.60 15.54 11.73
N ALA A 24 -15.36 14.73 12.49
CA ALA A 24 -15.25 13.28 12.49
C ALA A 24 -15.34 12.64 11.09
N GLY A 25 -16.20 13.17 10.20
CA GLY A 25 -16.34 12.67 8.84
C GLY A 25 -15.09 12.86 7.97
N ALA A 26 -14.42 14.02 8.08
CA ALA A 26 -13.21 14.31 7.32
C ALA A 26 -12.04 13.43 7.77
N MET A 27 -11.94 13.14 9.07
CA MET A 27 -10.91 12.26 9.62
C MET A 27 -11.02 10.83 9.09
N ILE A 28 -12.23 10.30 8.96
CA ILE A 28 -12.47 8.97 8.39
C ILE A 28 -12.05 8.92 6.91
N VAL A 29 -12.36 9.95 6.13
CA VAL A 29 -11.93 10.02 4.72
C VAL A 29 -10.41 10.11 4.62
N LEU A 30 -9.76 10.90 5.47
CA LEU A 30 -8.30 11.02 5.46
C LEU A 30 -7.63 9.71 5.88
N GLU A 31 -8.16 9.03 6.89
CA GLU A 31 -7.72 7.69 7.32
C GLU A 31 -7.78 6.72 6.14
N ARG A 32 -8.90 6.68 5.40
CA ARG A 32 -9.06 5.85 4.19
C ARG A 32 -8.00 6.15 3.14
N ILE A 33 -7.84 7.41 2.76
CA ILE A 33 -6.83 7.81 1.75
C ILE A 33 -5.42 7.36 2.18
N LEU A 34 -5.10 7.48 3.46
CA LEU A 34 -3.81 7.11 4.02
C LEU A 34 -3.57 5.60 3.93
N PHE A 35 -4.56 4.79 4.28
CA PHE A 35 -4.50 3.34 4.15
C PHE A 35 -4.50 2.87 2.69
N THR A 36 -5.22 3.52 1.78
CA THR A 36 -5.18 3.24 0.34
C THR A 36 -3.81 3.55 -0.28
N LEU A 37 -3.11 4.59 0.20
CA LEU A 37 -1.80 4.99 -0.33
C LEU A 37 -0.66 4.09 0.19
N SER A 38 -0.81 3.50 1.38
CA SER A 38 0.23 2.74 2.07
C SER A 38 0.78 1.55 1.25
N PRO A 39 -0.06 0.65 0.68
CA PRO A 39 0.43 -0.47 -0.14
C PRO A 39 1.29 -0.02 -1.33
N THR A 40 0.93 1.09 -1.98
CA THR A 40 1.64 1.62 -3.14
C THR A 40 3.04 2.08 -2.76
N VAL A 41 3.17 2.83 -1.66
CA VAL A 41 4.45 3.33 -1.16
C VAL A 41 5.34 2.18 -0.69
N PHE A 42 4.75 1.20 -0.02
CA PHE A 42 5.46 0.01 0.43
C PHE A 42 5.97 -0.82 -0.76
N SER A 43 5.15 -1.00 -1.80
CA SER A 43 5.54 -1.73 -3.02
C SER A 43 6.73 -1.08 -3.72
N LEU A 44 6.78 0.26 -3.73
CA LEU A 44 7.88 1.01 -4.33
C LEU A 44 9.19 0.86 -3.53
N LEU A 45 9.11 0.92 -2.20
CA LEU A 45 10.25 0.65 -1.31
C LEU A 45 10.77 -0.79 -1.46
N MET A 46 9.87 -1.76 -1.57
CA MET A 46 10.26 -3.17 -1.75
C MET A 46 10.90 -3.42 -3.10
N THR A 47 10.40 -2.80 -4.17
CA THR A 47 11.01 -2.87 -5.50
C THR A 47 12.45 -2.38 -5.46
N TYR A 48 12.70 -1.20 -4.87
CA TYR A 48 14.04 -0.66 -4.72
C TYR A 48 14.95 -1.58 -3.87
N THR A 49 14.44 -2.08 -2.75
CA THR A 49 15.20 -2.92 -1.82
C THR A 49 15.59 -4.24 -2.47
N ILE A 50 14.67 -4.90 -3.17
CA ILE A 50 14.91 -6.20 -3.79
C ILE A 50 15.88 -6.08 -4.97
N VAL A 51 15.73 -5.04 -5.79
CA VAL A 51 16.71 -4.75 -6.87
C VAL A 51 18.10 -4.49 -6.30
N SER A 52 18.20 -3.85 -5.13
CA SER A 52 19.48 -3.55 -4.48
C SER A 52 20.15 -4.77 -3.83
N VAL A 53 19.38 -5.80 -3.44
CA VAL A 53 19.86 -6.95 -2.65
C VAL A 53 20.01 -8.23 -3.47
N VAL A 54 19.10 -8.49 -4.41
CA VAL A 54 18.92 -9.82 -5.06
C VAL A 54 19.47 -9.88 -6.49
N ASP A 55 20.01 -8.76 -6.99
CA ASP A 55 20.40 -8.58 -8.39
C ASP A 55 19.21 -8.74 -9.38
N ILE A 56 19.37 -8.20 -10.58
CA ILE A 56 18.26 -8.07 -11.56
C ILE A 56 17.73 -9.43 -12.05
N ILE A 57 18.55 -10.49 -11.98
CA ILE A 57 18.25 -11.81 -12.55
C ILE A 57 17.17 -12.56 -11.76
N HIS A 58 17.23 -12.54 -10.42
CA HIS A 58 16.25 -13.19 -9.55
C HIS A 58 15.27 -12.22 -8.90
N GLY A 59 15.55 -10.91 -8.97
CA GLY A 59 14.75 -9.84 -8.39
C GLY A 59 13.25 -9.89 -8.70
N PRO A 60 12.79 -10.15 -9.94
CA PRO A 60 11.36 -10.13 -10.27
C PRO A 60 10.53 -11.18 -9.52
N PHE A 61 11.07 -12.39 -9.32
CA PHE A 61 10.36 -13.47 -8.64
C PHE A 61 10.28 -13.24 -7.13
N VAL A 62 11.38 -12.77 -6.54
CA VAL A 62 11.41 -12.39 -5.11
C VAL A 62 10.52 -11.18 -4.86
N LEU A 63 10.49 -10.23 -5.80
CA LEU A 63 9.59 -9.08 -5.76
C LEU A 63 8.12 -9.52 -5.78
N LEU A 64 7.72 -10.38 -6.72
CA LEU A 64 6.37 -10.92 -6.78
C LEU A 64 5.95 -11.59 -5.46
N GLY A 65 6.78 -12.48 -4.92
CA GLY A 65 6.48 -13.19 -3.68
C GLY A 65 6.34 -12.25 -2.48
N SER A 66 7.24 -11.28 -2.36
CA SER A 66 7.20 -10.29 -1.28
C SER A 66 5.95 -9.39 -1.38
N LEU A 67 5.64 -8.89 -2.58
CA LEU A 67 4.46 -8.08 -2.85
C LEU A 67 3.15 -8.82 -2.53
N CYS A 68 3.07 -10.11 -2.91
CA CYS A 68 1.95 -10.98 -2.53
C CYS A 68 1.80 -11.13 -1.01
N TYR A 69 2.90 -11.36 -0.31
CA TYR A 69 2.89 -11.53 1.15
C TYR A 69 2.45 -10.25 1.88
N ILE A 70 2.96 -9.10 1.45
CA ILE A 70 2.59 -7.79 2.03
C ILE A 70 1.12 -7.50 1.78
N GLN A 71 0.63 -7.78 0.58
CA GLN A 71 -0.77 -7.56 0.25
C GLN A 71 -1.68 -8.45 1.10
N TYR A 72 -1.30 -9.69 1.34
CA TYR A 72 -2.02 -10.56 2.26
C TYR A 72 -2.12 -9.96 3.68
N LEU A 73 -1.03 -9.36 4.17
CA LEU A 73 -1.03 -8.69 5.47
C LEU A 73 -1.88 -7.41 5.48
N LEU A 74 -1.87 -6.62 4.41
CA LEU A 74 -2.55 -5.33 4.32
C LEU A 74 -4.04 -5.42 3.90
N ASN A 75 -4.46 -6.53 3.29
CA ASN A 75 -5.85 -6.79 2.89
C ASN A 75 -6.75 -7.31 4.02
N GLN A 76 -6.27 -7.30 5.27
CA GLN A 76 -7.12 -7.63 6.41
C GLN A 76 -8.25 -6.58 6.51
N PRO A 77 -9.50 -6.98 6.79
CA PRO A 77 -10.61 -6.04 6.96
C PRO A 77 -10.34 -5.18 8.20
N LEU A 78 -9.82 -3.97 7.99
CA LEU A 78 -9.51 -3.03 9.06
C LEU A 78 -10.75 -2.18 9.36
N SER A 79 -11.17 -2.19 10.63
CA SER A 79 -12.15 -1.25 11.18
C SER A 79 -11.51 0.12 11.38
N SER A 80 -12.28 1.19 11.20
CA SER A 80 -11.80 2.56 11.49
C SER A 80 -11.34 2.68 12.94
N CYS A 81 -10.16 3.28 13.16
CA CYS A 81 -9.66 3.55 14.50
C CYS A 81 -10.57 4.52 15.28
N PHE A 82 -11.37 5.34 14.58
CA PHE A 82 -12.19 6.38 15.19
C PHE A 82 -13.63 5.95 15.49
N ARG A 83 -14.18 4.98 14.76
CA ARG A 83 -15.55 4.47 14.96
C ARG A 83 -15.63 2.93 14.84
N PRO A 84 -15.05 2.19 15.79
CA PRO A 84 -15.03 0.73 15.75
C PRO A 84 -16.44 0.11 15.90
N SER A 85 -17.39 0.81 16.52
CA SER A 85 -18.76 0.33 16.74
C SER A 85 -19.68 0.43 15.52
N GLU A 86 -19.35 1.25 14.52
CA GLU A 86 -20.20 1.48 13.36
C GLU A 86 -19.93 0.49 12.20
N ASN A 87 -19.05 -0.50 12.38
CA ASN A 87 -18.61 -1.42 11.32
C ASN A 87 -18.20 -0.70 10.02
N HIS A 88 -17.74 0.54 10.11
CA HIS A 88 -17.18 1.27 8.99
C HIS A 88 -15.80 0.69 8.68
N LEU A 89 -15.77 -0.27 7.75
CA LEU A 89 -14.53 -0.78 7.19
C LEU A 89 -13.80 0.35 6.46
N ILE A 90 -12.50 0.47 6.70
CA ILE A 90 -11.63 1.46 6.05
C ILE A 90 -11.46 1.09 4.58
N SER A 91 -11.23 -0.19 4.29
CA SER A 91 -11.00 -0.71 2.94
C SER A 91 -12.27 -1.35 2.39
N ASN A 92 -12.75 -0.87 1.23
CA ASN A 92 -13.88 -1.48 0.55
C ASN A 92 -13.41 -2.65 -0.34
N HIS A 93 -14.27 -3.64 -0.57
CA HIS A 93 -13.92 -4.87 -1.31
C HIS A 93 -13.35 -4.58 -2.72
N TYR A 94 -13.89 -3.58 -3.41
CA TYR A 94 -13.45 -3.17 -4.75
C TYR A 94 -12.06 -2.53 -4.77
N GLU A 95 -11.72 -1.72 -3.78
CA GLU A 95 -10.39 -1.11 -3.65
C GLU A 95 -9.35 -2.20 -3.42
N MET A 96 -9.71 -3.21 -2.61
CA MET A 96 -8.91 -4.39 -2.32
C MET A 96 -8.62 -5.22 -3.59
N ILE A 97 -9.61 -5.41 -4.46
CA ILE A 97 -9.44 -6.08 -5.76
C ILE A 97 -8.52 -5.26 -6.67
N ALA A 98 -8.75 -3.95 -6.78
CA ALA A 98 -7.94 -3.08 -7.63
C ALA A 98 -6.46 -3.08 -7.21
N HIS A 99 -6.19 -3.03 -5.90
CA HIS A 99 -4.82 -3.17 -5.38
C HIS A 99 -4.23 -4.54 -5.72
N SER A 100 -5.00 -5.62 -5.57
CA SER A 100 -4.54 -6.98 -5.87
C SER A 100 -4.22 -7.18 -7.36
N ILE A 101 -5.01 -6.59 -8.26
CA ILE A 101 -4.75 -6.61 -9.71
C ILE A 101 -3.47 -5.82 -10.05
N SER A 102 -3.35 -4.61 -9.51
CA SER A 102 -2.18 -3.75 -9.73
C SER A 102 -0.88 -4.45 -9.33
N LEU A 103 -0.91 -5.23 -8.25
CA LEU A 103 0.22 -5.99 -7.72
C LEU A 103 0.69 -7.16 -8.57
N VAL A 104 -0.20 -7.80 -9.34
CA VAL A 104 0.21 -8.85 -10.29
C VAL A 104 0.72 -8.20 -11.57
N LEU A 105 0.08 -7.11 -12.00
CA LEU A 105 0.42 -6.44 -13.24
C LEU A 105 1.80 -5.76 -13.17
N LEU A 106 2.12 -5.09 -12.05
CA LEU A 106 3.36 -4.34 -11.87
C LEU A 106 4.64 -5.17 -12.07
N PRO A 107 4.84 -6.31 -11.38
CA PRO A 107 6.04 -7.13 -11.53
C PRO A 107 6.13 -7.79 -12.90
N VAL A 108 4.99 -8.13 -13.52
CA VAL A 108 4.94 -8.63 -14.91
C VAL A 108 5.39 -7.55 -15.89
N LEU A 109 4.87 -6.33 -15.77
CA LEU A 109 5.29 -5.18 -16.59
C LEU A 109 6.76 -4.84 -16.35
N PHE A 110 7.23 -4.92 -15.11
CA PHE A 110 8.63 -4.66 -14.77
C PHE A 110 9.57 -5.71 -15.38
N HIS A 111 9.18 -6.98 -15.38
CA HIS A 111 9.92 -8.05 -16.04
C HIS A 111 9.96 -7.85 -17.56
N ILE A 112 8.83 -7.54 -18.21
CA ILE A 112 8.77 -7.26 -19.65
C ILE A 112 9.67 -6.05 -19.99
N GLY A 113 9.63 -4.98 -19.20
CA GLY A 113 10.46 -3.79 -19.42
C GLY A 113 11.96 -4.09 -19.30
N LEU A 114 12.38 -4.86 -18.30
CA LEU A 114 13.77 -5.24 -18.08
C LEU A 114 14.30 -6.19 -19.16
N PHE A 115 13.48 -7.14 -19.61
CA PHE A 115 13.88 -8.19 -20.56
C PHE A 115 13.35 -7.95 -21.99
N HIS A 116 12.94 -6.73 -22.33
CA HIS A 116 12.42 -6.40 -23.67
C HIS A 116 13.39 -6.78 -24.80
N ARG A 117 14.70 -6.77 -24.53
CA ARG A 117 15.77 -7.19 -25.45
C ARG A 117 15.87 -8.71 -25.67
N ASN A 118 15.29 -9.53 -24.81
CA ASN A 118 15.22 -10.99 -25.00
C ASN A 118 13.90 -11.42 -25.65
N LEU A 119 12.94 -10.50 -25.80
CA LEU A 119 11.63 -10.73 -26.42
C LEU A 119 11.60 -10.40 -27.93
N PHE A 120 12.59 -9.64 -28.41
CA PHE A 120 12.83 -9.28 -29.81
C PHE A 120 14.27 -9.60 -30.19
#